data_AF-A0A430KW72-F1
#
_entry.id   AF-A0A430KW72-F1
#
_cell.length_a   1.000
_cell.length_b   1.000
_cell.length_c   1.000
_cell.angle_alpha   90.00
_cell.angle_beta   90.00
_cell.angle_gamma   90.00
#
_symmetry.space_group_name_H-M   'P 1'
#
loop_
_entity.id
_entity.type
_entity.pdbx_description
1 polymer ?
#
loop_
_entity_poly.entity_id
_entity_poly.type
_entity_poly.pdbx_seq_one_letter_code
_entity_poly.pdbx_strand_id
1 'polypeptide(L)'
;MKMIKRSSIVVLLGWSASVYSALAPSAVNLRDLDTMVDFVREHPSVAMTLESIDLLSLSVFYDHHCEAKFVRNEPSLLSLAQPGPQPNIKFTMSTCPLNEMDK
;
A
#
# COMPACT_ATOMS: atom_id res chain seq x y z
N MET A 1 -1.81 54.17 9.87
CA MET A 1 -2.33 52.84 9.45
C MET A 1 -1.44 52.19 8.37
N LYS A 2 -0.17 51.87 8.66
CA LYS A 2 0.76 51.21 7.69
C LYS A 2 1.10 49.75 8.04
N MET A 3 0.82 49.32 9.27
CA MET A 3 1.16 47.96 9.75
C MET A 3 0.12 46.89 9.38
N ILE A 4 -1.13 47.26 9.12
CA ILE A 4 -2.22 46.29 8.84
C ILE A 4 -2.05 45.66 7.45
N LYS A 5 -1.47 46.36 6.46
CA LYS A 5 -1.28 45.82 5.10
C LYS A 5 -0.17 44.76 4.99
N ARG A 6 0.80 44.72 5.91
CA ARG A 6 1.88 43.72 5.89
C ARG A 6 1.46 42.38 6.50
N SER A 7 0.48 42.38 7.41
CA SER A 7 0.01 41.17 8.09
C SER A 7 -0.77 40.22 7.17
N SER A 8 -1.46 40.75 6.15
CA SER A 8 -2.29 39.94 5.25
C SER A 8 -1.48 39.02 4.32
N ILE A 9 -0.23 39.36 4.01
CA ILE A 9 0.63 38.55 3.13
C ILE A 9 1.17 37.31 3.86
N VAL A 10 1.46 37.44 5.16
CA VAL A 10 2.06 36.35 5.96
C VAL A 10 1.03 35.23 6.21
N VAL A 11 -0.25 35.57 6.37
CA VAL A 11 -1.33 34.58 6.59
C VAL A 11 -1.60 33.74 5.34
N LEU A 12 -1.45 34.31 4.14
CA LEU A 12 -1.69 33.60 2.88
C LEU A 12 -0.59 32.58 2.53
N LEU A 13 0.64 32.78 3.03
CA LEU A 13 1.76 31.86 2.82
C LEU A 13 1.75 30.65 3.77
N GLY A 14 0.89 30.65 4.81
CA GLY A 14 0.82 29.58 5.81
C GLY A 14 0.04 28.33 5.37
N TRP A 15 -0.73 28.40 4.28
CA TRP A 15 -1.63 27.31 3.87
C TRP A 15 -1.13 26.41 2.73
N SER A 16 0.03 26.69 2.14
CA SER A 16 0.58 25.91 1.02
C SER A 16 1.37 24.66 1.44
N ALA A 17 1.46 24.33 2.73
CA ALA A 17 2.42 23.32 3.22
C ALA A 17 1.93 21.85 3.21
N SER A 18 0.70 21.56 2.78
CA SER A 18 0.14 20.19 2.88
C SER A 18 -0.32 19.63 1.54
N VAL A 19 0.57 19.63 0.55
CA VAL A 19 0.34 18.86 -0.68
C VAL A 19 0.96 17.48 -0.50
N TYR A 20 0.13 16.48 -0.24
CA TYR A 20 0.57 15.09 -0.25
C TYR A 20 0.87 14.70 -1.70
N SER A 21 2.16 14.49 -2.01
CA SER A 21 2.55 14.00 -3.33
C SER A 21 1.98 12.59 -3.53
N ALA A 22 1.32 12.36 -4.66
CA ALA A 22 1.03 11.00 -5.11
C ALA A 22 2.36 10.29 -5.39
N LEU A 23 2.50 9.06 -4.88
CA LEU A 23 3.65 8.20 -5.17
C LEU A 23 3.74 7.95 -6.67
N ALA A 24 4.96 7.95 -7.22
CA ALA A 24 5.19 7.52 -8.58
C ALA A 24 4.74 6.04 -8.75
N PRO A 25 4.23 5.63 -9.92
CA PRO A 25 3.75 4.26 -10.13
C PRO A 25 4.77 3.17 -9.77
N SER A 26 6.05 3.39 -10.07
CA SER A 26 7.13 2.47 -9.71
C SER A 26 7.33 2.33 -8.20
N ALA A 27 7.16 3.43 -7.45
CA ALA A 27 7.28 3.42 -6.00
C ALA A 27 6.10 2.69 -5.33
N VAL A 28 4.91 2.73 -5.95
CA VAL A 28 3.75 1.94 -5.49
C VAL A 28 4.01 0.45 -5.68
N ASN A 29 4.43 0.04 -6.87
CA ASN A 29 4.72 -1.36 -7.18
C ASN A 29 5.80 -1.96 -6.26
N LEU A 30 6.87 -1.20 -5.99
CA LEU A 30 7.92 -1.66 -5.06
C LEU A 30 7.39 -1.85 -3.64
N ARG A 31 6.60 -0.90 -3.14
CA ARG A 31 6.00 -1.01 -1.79
C ARG A 31 5.01 -2.17 -1.69
N ASP A 32 4.21 -2.40 -2.73
CA ASP A 32 3.30 -3.54 -2.76
C ASP A 32 4.09 -4.86 -2.81
N LEU A 33 5.18 -4.92 -3.61
CA LEU A 33 6.09 -6.06 -3.63
C LEU A 33 6.71 -6.33 -2.26
N ASP A 34 7.19 -5.28 -1.56
CA ASP A 34 7.74 -5.41 -0.20
C ASP A 34 6.70 -6.03 0.74
N THR A 35 5.43 -5.60 0.64
CA THR A 35 4.33 -6.15 1.44
C THR A 35 4.09 -7.64 1.16
N MET A 36 4.14 -8.04 -0.12
CA MET A 36 3.99 -9.45 -0.51
C MET A 36 5.19 -10.30 -0.07
N VAL A 37 6.40 -9.75 -0.14
CA VAL A 37 7.62 -10.41 0.34
C VAL A 37 7.58 -10.57 1.86
N ASP A 38 7.10 -9.57 2.60
CA ASP A 38 6.94 -9.67 4.05
C ASP A 38 5.94 -10.76 4.44
N PHE A 39 4.82 -10.88 3.73
CA PHE A 39 3.90 -12.01 3.91
C PHE A 39 4.60 -13.36 3.69
N VAL A 40 5.42 -13.50 2.65
CA VAL A 40 6.19 -14.73 2.40
C VAL A 40 7.15 -15.01 3.55
N ARG A 41 7.81 -13.99 4.11
CA ARG A 41 8.73 -14.15 5.27
C ARG A 41 7.99 -14.59 6.53
N GLU A 42 6.78 -14.11 6.74
CA GLU A 42 5.96 -14.46 7.90
C GLU A 42 5.38 -15.88 7.84
N HIS A 43 5.35 -16.52 6.67
CA HIS A 43 4.79 -17.86 6.46
C HIS A 43 5.84 -18.81 5.84
N PRO A 44 6.64 -19.53 6.65
CA PRO A 44 7.73 -20.38 6.16
C PRO A 44 7.30 -21.47 5.17
N SER A 45 6.08 -22.02 5.30
CA SER A 45 5.52 -22.96 4.33
C SER A 45 5.42 -22.34 2.93
N VAL A 46 4.93 -21.09 2.84
CA VAL A 46 4.85 -20.32 1.60
C VAL A 46 6.25 -20.03 1.06
N ALA A 47 7.20 -19.66 1.92
CA ALA A 47 8.58 -19.39 1.49
C ALA A 47 9.27 -20.62 0.88
N MET A 48 9.01 -21.82 1.42
CA MET A 48 9.60 -23.06 0.92
C MET A 48 9.02 -23.50 -0.43
N THR A 49 7.76 -23.18 -0.70
CA THR A 49 7.03 -23.63 -1.90
C THR A 49 6.66 -22.46 -2.82
N LEU A 50 7.32 -21.31 -2.67
CA LEU A 50 7.05 -20.11 -3.47
C LEU A 50 7.29 -20.38 -4.95
N GLU A 51 6.28 -20.15 -5.77
CA GLU A 51 6.37 -20.30 -7.23
C GLU A 51 6.53 -18.93 -7.90
N SER A 52 5.70 -17.96 -7.53
CA SER A 52 5.76 -16.61 -8.10
C SER A 52 5.03 -15.56 -7.25
N ILE A 53 5.39 -14.30 -7.48
CA ILE A 53 4.70 -13.12 -6.94
C ILE A 53 4.27 -12.28 -8.14
N ASP A 54 2.97 -12.02 -8.28
CA ASP A 54 2.41 -11.23 -9.36
C ASP A 54 1.77 -9.94 -8.84
N LEU A 55 2.37 -8.82 -9.21
CA LEU A 55 1.90 -7.47 -8.84
C LEU A 55 0.68 -7.01 -9.64
N LEU A 56 0.37 -7.63 -10.78
CA LEU A 56 -0.81 -7.28 -11.57
C LEU A 56 -2.08 -7.88 -10.96
N SER A 57 -2.04 -9.16 -10.61
CA SER A 57 -3.15 -9.84 -9.91
C SER A 57 -3.15 -9.60 -8.39
N LEU A 58 -2.05 -9.05 -7.84
CA LEU A 58 -1.82 -8.92 -6.40
C LEU A 58 -1.93 -10.27 -5.69
N SER A 59 -1.25 -11.27 -6.26
CA SER A 59 -1.26 -12.65 -5.77
C SER A 59 0.14 -13.22 -5.55
N VAL A 60 0.28 -14.00 -4.49
CA VAL A 60 1.45 -14.86 -4.25
C VAL A 60 1.02 -16.29 -4.54
N PHE A 61 1.69 -16.94 -5.48
CA PHE A 61 1.46 -18.34 -5.84
C PHE A 61 2.50 -19.22 -5.18
N TYR A 62 2.04 -20.28 -4.53
CA TYR A 62 2.86 -21.22 -3.77
C TYR A 62 2.22 -22.61 -3.82
N ASP A 63 2.98 -23.63 -3.41
CA ASP A 63 2.52 -25.02 -3.23
C ASP A 63 1.47 -25.49 -4.24
N HIS A 64 1.84 -25.59 -5.52
CA HIS A 64 1.05 -26.17 -6.60
C HIS A 64 -0.47 -25.90 -6.51
N HIS A 65 -0.88 -24.76 -7.09
CA HIS A 65 -2.25 -24.24 -7.13
C HIS A 65 -2.72 -23.49 -5.87
N CYS A 66 -1.86 -23.25 -4.89
CA CYS A 66 -2.19 -22.34 -3.79
C CYS A 66 -1.93 -20.88 -4.18
N GLU A 67 -2.84 -20.01 -3.75
CA GLU A 67 -2.82 -18.58 -4.05
C GLU A 67 -3.19 -17.80 -2.79
N ALA A 68 -2.32 -16.86 -2.39
CA ALA A 68 -2.60 -15.86 -1.38
C ALA A 68 -2.91 -14.53 -2.07
N LYS A 69 -4.11 -14.01 -1.86
CA LYS A 69 -4.62 -12.80 -2.50
C LYS A 69 -4.50 -11.59 -1.61
N PHE A 70 -4.11 -10.48 -2.23
CA PHE A 70 -4.03 -9.17 -1.62
C PHE A 70 -5.02 -8.23 -2.29
N VAL A 71 -5.59 -7.33 -1.48
CA VAL A 71 -6.54 -6.33 -1.96
C VAL A 71 -6.05 -4.95 -1.60
N ARG A 72 -6.28 -4.00 -2.51
CA ARG A 72 -6.14 -2.58 -2.22
C ARG A 72 -7.49 -2.05 -1.78
N ASN A 73 -7.57 -1.48 -0.59
CA ASN A 73 -8.79 -0.81 -0.16
C ASN A 73 -9.09 0.34 -1.10
N GLU A 74 -10.35 0.47 -1.50
CA GLU A 74 -10.77 1.63 -2.28
C GLU A 74 -10.56 2.91 -1.46
N PRO A 75 -10.18 4.02 -2.13
CA PRO A 75 -10.18 5.32 -1.48
C PRO A 75 -11.60 5.62 -0.99
N SER A 76 -11.72 6.13 0.24
CA SER A 76 -13.00 6.59 0.77
C SER A 76 -13.58 7.71 -0.11
N LEU A 77 -14.91 7.89 -0.11
CA LEU A 77 -15.59 8.97 -0.84
C LEU A 77 -15.02 10.36 -0.49
N LEU A 78 -14.57 10.56 0.75
CA LEU A 78 -13.96 11.80 1.22
C LEU A 78 -12.57 12.05 0.62
N SER A 79 -11.88 10.99 0.19
CA SER A 79 -10.53 11.03 -0.39
C SER A 79 -10.51 11.00 -1.92
N LEU A 80 -11.65 10.82 -2.61
CA LEU A 80 -11.69 10.75 -4.08
C LEU A 80 -11.14 12.02 -4.76
N ALA A 81 -11.29 13.17 -4.13
CA ALA A 81 -10.83 14.46 -4.64
C ALA A 81 -9.46 14.90 -4.07
N GLN A 82 -8.87 14.12 -3.16
CA GLN A 82 -7.60 14.48 -2.54
C GLN A 82 -6.44 13.79 -3.27
N PRO A 83 -5.49 14.56 -3.86
CA PRO A 83 -4.24 13.99 -4.30
C PRO A 83 -3.51 13.45 -3.07
N GLY A 84 -3.32 12.14 -3.03
CA GLY A 84 -2.70 11.46 -1.90
C GLY A 84 -2.03 10.16 -2.34
N PRO A 85 -1.17 9.58 -1.49
CA PRO A 85 -0.54 8.31 -1.78
C PRO A 85 -1.59 7.21 -1.84
N GLN A 86 -1.50 6.32 -2.83
CA GLN A 86 -2.40 5.16 -2.86
C GLN A 86 -2.26 4.34 -1.57
N PRO A 87 -3.37 3.81 -1.02
CA PRO A 87 -3.32 2.98 0.19
C PRO A 87 -2.53 1.70 -0.07
N ASN A 88 -1.93 1.13 0.98
CA ASN A 88 -1.18 -0.12 0.85
C ASN A 88 -2.13 -1.30 0.60
N ILE A 89 -1.62 -2.36 -0.04
CA ILE A 89 -2.35 -3.62 -0.16
C ILE A 89 -2.38 -4.36 1.18
N LYS A 90 -3.36 -5.25 1.35
CA LYS A 90 -3.48 -6.10 2.54
C LYS A 90 -3.83 -7.52 2.13
N PHE A 91 -3.27 -8.49 2.86
CA PHE A 91 -3.69 -9.88 2.74
C PHE A 91 -5.19 -10.00 3.02
N THR A 92 -5.90 -10.75 2.17
CA THR A 92 -7.34 -10.95 2.30
C THR A 92 -7.68 -12.41 2.56
N MET A 93 -7.14 -13.33 1.75
CA MET A 93 -7.44 -14.75 1.85
C MET A 93 -6.36 -15.56 1.16
N SER A 94 -6.29 -16.84 1.50
CA SER A 94 -5.53 -17.85 0.78
C SER A 94 -6.44 -19.02 0.41
N THR A 95 -6.17 -19.66 -0.72
CA THR A 95 -6.91 -20.88 -1.12
C THR A 95 -6.51 -22.09 -0.28
N CYS A 96 -5.31 -22.07 0.27
CA CYS A 96 -4.76 -23.14 1.10
C CYS A 96 -4.47 -22.65 2.53
N PRO A 97 -4.42 -23.56 3.52
CA PRO A 97 -4.04 -23.22 4.89
C PRO A 97 -2.65 -22.57 4.94
N LEU A 98 -2.54 -21.50 5.72
CA LEU A 98 -1.26 -20.82 5.96
C LEU A 98 -0.56 -21.34 7.22
N ASN A 99 -1.20 -22.27 7.93
CA ASN A 99 -0.67 -22.80 9.16
C ASN A 99 0.67 -23.50 8.87
N GLU A 100 1.71 -23.03 9.53
CA GLU A 100 2.77 -23.92 9.98
C GLU A 100 2.09 -25.05 10.74
N MET A 101 2.51 -26.30 10.50
CA MET A 101 2.07 -27.43 11.30
C MET A 101 2.13 -27.02 12.79
N ASP A 102 0.96 -26.88 13.41
CA ASP A 102 0.82 -26.69 14.84
C ASP A 102 1.60 -27.83 15.51
N LYS A 103 2.80 -27.51 15.98
CA LYS A 103 3.65 -28.20 16.97
C LYS A 103 3.55 -29.74 17.08
#